data_AF-A0A7W5GBF8-F1
#
_entry.id   AF-A0A7W5GBF8-F1
#
_cell.length_a   1.000
_cell.length_b   1.000
_cell.length_c   1.000
_cell.angle_alpha   90.00
_cell.angle_beta   90.00
_cell.angle_gamma   90.00
#
_symmetry.space_group_name_H-M   'P 1'
#
loop_
_entity.id
_entity.type
_entity.pdbx_description
1 polymer ?
#
loop_
_entity_poly.entity_id
_entity_poly.type
_entity_poly.pdbx_seq_one_letter_code
_entity_poly.pdbx_strand_id
1 'polypeptide(L)'
;MLATVVVAVVVLSMLSVGYSYLKANPPLAAGVSASTSDRKVVLVSVGNKSKFGDIKILQVLVNGDATPAFAKIQVSDHRKGFIISSYNEVEHPDKFAFAELSAVSLGPGTEPGEQLEKLNEGTASTEEKIYALTIADEATIERITIKYRYYSMTYETTLSTEMLKQPEPVPTNPLQQT
;
A
#
# COMPACT_ATOMS: atom_id res chain seq x y z
N MET A 1 33.09 -7.27 35.24
CA MET A 1 32.04 -6.26 35.49
C MET A 1 32.12 -5.08 34.52
N LEU A 2 33.22 -4.31 34.46
CA LEU A 2 33.32 -3.12 33.59
C LEU A 2 33.04 -3.41 32.09
N ALA A 3 33.66 -4.44 31.53
CA ALA A 3 33.44 -4.83 30.13
C ALA A 3 31.96 -5.18 29.85
N THR A 4 31.30 -5.88 30.77
CA THR A 4 29.87 -6.22 30.67
C THR A 4 29.00 -4.97 30.68
N VAL A 5 29.32 -3.99 31.52
CA VAL A 5 28.60 -2.70 31.57
C VAL A 5 28.81 -1.92 30.28
N VAL A 6 30.04 -1.85 29.77
CA VAL A 6 30.34 -1.16 28.50
C VAL A 6 29.59 -1.80 27.34
N VAL A 7 29.61 -3.14 27.23
CA VAL A 7 28.86 -3.87 26.19
C VAL A 7 27.35 -3.59 26.32
N ALA A 8 26.79 -3.62 27.53
CA ALA A 8 25.37 -3.32 27.73
C ALA A 8 25.01 -1.90 27.28
N VAL A 9 25.84 -0.90 27.62
CA VAL A 9 25.62 0.50 27.21
C VAL A 9 25.67 0.64 25.69
N VAL A 10 26.64 0.01 25.02
CA VAL A 10 26.75 0.03 23.56
C VAL A 10 25.51 -0.59 22.92
N VAL A 11 25.07 -1.76 23.39
CA VAL A 11 23.86 -2.41 22.86
C VAL A 11 22.63 -1.53 23.04
N LEU A 12 22.43 -0.95 24.22
CA LEU A 12 21.31 -0.04 24.47
C LEU A 12 21.37 1.21 23.58
N SER A 13 22.56 1.76 23.36
CA SER A 13 22.75 2.89 22.45
C SER A 13 22.35 2.55 21.00
N MET A 14 22.76 1.37 20.52
CA MET A 14 22.43 0.91 19.17
C MET A 14 20.93 0.66 19.02
N LEU A 15 20.29 0.05 20.02
CA LEU A 15 18.85 -0.15 20.04
C LEU A 15 18.08 1.18 20.05
N SER A 16 18.54 2.17 20.81
CA SER A 16 17.92 3.50 20.86
C SER A 16 18.02 4.24 19.53
N VAL A 17 19.19 4.18 18.87
CA VAL A 17 19.39 4.76 17.54
C VAL A 17 18.53 4.05 16.50
N GLY A 18 18.53 2.71 16.51
CA GLY A 18 17.70 1.91 15.61
C GLY A 18 16.21 2.18 15.78
N TYR A 19 15.73 2.28 17.02
CA TYR A 19 14.34 2.63 17.33
C TYR A 19 13.97 4.00 16.77
N SER A 20 14.83 5.00 16.99
CA SER A 20 14.62 6.36 16.50
C SER A 20 14.59 6.43 14.98
N TYR A 21 15.48 5.70 14.31
CA TYR A 21 15.51 5.60 12.85
C TYR A 21 14.22 5.01 12.28
N LEU A 22 13.73 3.90 12.85
CA LEU A 22 12.49 3.25 12.43
C LEU A 22 11.27 4.15 12.60
N LYS A 23 11.22 4.90 13.72
CA LYS A 23 10.15 5.87 13.97
C LYS A 23 10.14 7.01 12.95
N ALA A 24 11.32 7.50 12.56
CA ALA A 24 11.47 8.58 11.60
C ALA A 24 11.25 8.13 10.14
N ASN A 25 11.44 6.84 9.85
CA ASN A 25 11.35 6.28 8.50
C ASN A 25 10.34 5.12 8.45
N PRO A 26 9.02 5.41 8.52
CA PRO A 26 8.01 4.37 8.46
C PRO A 26 8.13 3.57 7.15
N PRO A 27 8.10 2.23 7.18
CA PRO A 27 8.49 1.37 6.05
C PRO A 27 7.37 1.12 5.03
N LEU A 28 6.12 1.47 5.33
CA LEU A 28 5.02 1.31 4.38
C LEU A 28 5.13 2.38 3.29
N ALA A 29 5.25 1.94 2.04
CA ALA A 29 4.98 2.76 0.87
C ALA A 29 3.52 2.53 0.46
N ALA A 30 2.73 3.59 0.35
CA ALA A 30 1.32 3.50 -0.01
C ALA A 30 0.91 4.69 -0.87
N GLY A 31 0.11 4.43 -1.92
CA GLY A 31 -0.40 5.47 -2.81
C GLY A 31 -1.70 5.05 -3.48
N VAL A 32 -2.63 6.00 -3.62
CA VAL A 32 -3.88 5.75 -4.35
C VAL A 32 -3.54 5.52 -5.82
N SER A 33 -3.97 4.38 -6.37
CA SER A 33 -3.64 3.97 -7.73
C SER A 33 -4.81 4.05 -8.68
N ALA A 34 -6.03 3.77 -8.20
CA ALA A 34 -7.25 3.90 -8.97
C ALA A 34 -8.46 4.11 -8.04
N SER A 35 -9.53 4.66 -8.58
CA SER A 35 -10.83 4.72 -7.90
C SER A 35 -11.96 4.63 -8.93
N THR A 36 -13.15 4.22 -8.49
CA THR A 36 -14.37 4.45 -9.26
C THR A 36 -14.66 5.95 -9.36
N SER A 37 -15.49 6.35 -10.31
CA SER A 37 -15.85 7.76 -10.54
C SER A 37 -16.53 8.40 -9.32
N ASP A 38 -17.32 7.63 -8.58
CA ASP A 38 -17.97 8.03 -7.32
C ASP A 38 -17.09 7.87 -6.08
N ARG A 39 -15.87 7.33 -6.26
CA ARG A 39 -14.88 7.02 -5.20
C ARG A 39 -15.44 6.14 -4.08
N LYS A 40 -16.45 5.32 -4.37
CA LYS A 40 -16.96 4.31 -3.45
C LYS A 40 -16.08 3.06 -3.41
N VAL A 41 -15.28 2.83 -4.45
CA VAL A 41 -14.22 1.82 -4.46
C VAL A 41 -12.90 2.51 -4.76
N VAL A 42 -11.90 2.28 -3.91
CA VAL A 42 -10.56 2.84 -4.04
C VAL A 42 -9.54 1.72 -3.95
N LEU A 43 -8.59 1.76 -4.88
CA LEU A 43 -7.43 0.88 -4.92
C LEU A 43 -6.19 1.67 -4.46
N VAL A 44 -5.52 1.17 -3.43
CA VAL A 44 -4.29 1.74 -2.90
C VAL A 44 -3.17 0.73 -3.09
N SER A 45 -2.20 1.03 -3.96
CA SER A 45 -0.99 0.21 -4.02
C SER A 45 -0.21 0.35 -2.71
N VAL A 46 0.21 -0.77 -2.14
CA VAL A 46 0.94 -0.83 -0.88
C VAL A 46 2.16 -1.73 -1.02
N GLY A 47 3.21 -1.42 -0.26
CA GLY A 47 4.41 -2.23 -0.23
C GLY A 47 5.36 -1.82 0.87
N ASN A 48 6.45 -2.57 0.97
CA ASN A 48 7.46 -2.38 2.00
C ASN A 48 8.77 -1.90 1.35
N LYS A 49 9.15 -0.65 1.64
CA LYS A 49 10.42 -0.07 1.17
C LYS A 49 11.63 -0.48 2.01
N SER A 50 11.41 -1.17 3.14
CA SER A 50 12.50 -1.69 3.94
C SER A 50 13.16 -2.88 3.27
N LYS A 51 14.46 -3.06 3.52
CA LYS A 51 15.24 -4.22 3.05
C LYS A 51 15.08 -5.46 3.95
N PHE A 52 14.47 -5.31 5.13
CA PHE A 52 14.31 -6.37 6.11
C PHE A 52 12.94 -6.33 6.74
N GLY A 53 12.49 -7.46 7.29
CA GLY A 53 11.25 -7.56 8.06
C GLY A 53 9.98 -7.36 7.23
N ASP A 54 8.88 -7.90 7.74
CA ASP A 54 7.59 -7.84 7.06
C ASP A 54 6.70 -6.75 7.67
N ILE A 55 5.84 -6.16 6.84
CA ILE A 55 4.74 -5.32 7.31
C ILE A 55 3.46 -6.14 7.39
N LYS A 56 2.73 -5.97 8.49
CA LYS A 56 1.37 -6.49 8.67
C LYS A 56 0.38 -5.34 8.69
N ILE A 57 -0.54 -5.30 7.74
CA ILE A 57 -1.67 -4.37 7.81
C ILE A 57 -2.62 -4.87 8.90
N LEU A 58 -2.90 -4.01 9.87
CA LEU A 58 -3.76 -4.35 11.01
C LEU A 58 -5.20 -3.92 10.76
N GLN A 59 -5.37 -2.72 10.22
CA GLN A 59 -6.69 -2.11 10.03
C GLN A 59 -6.64 -1.06 8.92
N VAL A 60 -7.75 -0.91 8.22
CA VAL A 60 -8.02 0.18 7.29
C VAL A 60 -9.25 0.93 7.78
N LEU A 61 -9.17 2.25 7.80
CA LEU A 61 -10.24 3.16 8.18
C LEU A 61 -10.45 4.16 7.04
N VAL A 62 -11.68 4.68 6.93
CA VAL A 62 -12.06 5.67 5.92
C VAL A 62 -12.73 6.88 6.58
N ASN A 63 -12.57 8.04 5.96
CA ASN A 63 -13.24 9.30 6.34
C ASN A 63 -13.14 9.63 7.84
N GLY A 64 -11.97 9.39 8.44
CA GLY A 64 -11.76 9.45 9.88
C GLY A 64 -11.55 8.04 10.43
N ASP A 65 -12.38 7.65 11.40
CA ASP A 65 -12.27 6.37 12.11
C ASP A 65 -13.33 5.33 11.68
N ALA A 66 -14.02 5.56 10.55
CA ALA A 66 -15.04 4.63 10.08
C ALA A 66 -14.40 3.36 9.50
N THR A 67 -14.96 2.20 9.83
CA THR A 67 -14.56 0.94 9.19
C THR A 67 -15.30 0.81 7.87
N PRO A 68 -14.61 0.63 6.74
CA PRO A 68 -15.25 0.50 5.43
C PRO A 68 -16.09 -0.79 5.35
N ALA A 69 -17.10 -0.80 4.49
CA ALA A 69 -17.90 -2.00 4.22
C ALA A 69 -17.05 -3.18 3.69
N PHE A 70 -15.96 -2.87 2.98
CA PHE A 70 -15.02 -3.86 2.47
C PHE A 70 -13.57 -3.34 2.51
N ALA A 71 -12.65 -4.16 3.03
CA ALA A 71 -11.21 -3.90 2.94
C ALA A 71 -10.44 -5.23 2.86
N LYS A 72 -9.80 -5.50 1.72
CA LYS A 72 -8.96 -6.69 1.51
C LYS A 72 -7.68 -6.36 0.75
N ILE A 73 -6.68 -7.23 0.87
CA ILE A 73 -5.44 -7.14 0.08
C ILE A 73 -5.61 -7.97 -1.18
N GLN A 74 -5.40 -7.36 -2.34
CA GLN A 74 -5.14 -8.06 -3.59
C GLN A 74 -3.66 -8.42 -3.65
N VAL A 75 -3.36 -9.71 -3.74
CA VAL A 75 -2.01 -10.22 -4.04
C VAL A 75 -1.96 -10.56 -5.52
N SER A 76 -1.03 -9.94 -6.24
CA SER A 76 -0.90 -10.12 -7.69
C SER A 76 0.56 -10.14 -8.14
N ASP A 77 0.77 -10.12 -9.44
CA ASP A 77 2.04 -10.00 -10.13
C ASP A 77 1.91 -8.97 -11.27
N HIS A 78 3.05 -8.54 -11.81
CA HIS A 78 3.12 -7.53 -12.85
C HIS A 78 2.35 -7.86 -14.14
N ARG A 79 2.14 -9.15 -14.45
CA ARG A 79 1.40 -9.55 -15.66
C ARG A 79 -0.10 -9.47 -15.48
N LYS A 80 -0.59 -9.75 -14.27
CA LYS A 80 -2.02 -9.72 -13.95
C LYS A 80 -2.49 -8.32 -13.58
N GLY A 81 -1.64 -7.52 -12.95
CA GLY A 81 -2.02 -6.21 -12.42
C GLY A 81 -3.08 -6.33 -11.32
N PHE A 82 -3.80 -5.24 -11.06
CA PHE A 82 -4.91 -5.22 -10.09
C PHE A 82 -6.24 -5.00 -10.79
N ILE A 83 -7.32 -5.46 -10.15
CA ILE A 83 -8.67 -5.17 -10.61
C ILE A 83 -9.34 -4.12 -9.75
N ILE A 84 -10.17 -3.31 -10.37
CA ILE A 84 -11.12 -2.43 -9.71
C ILE A 84 -12.52 -2.82 -10.17
N SER A 85 -13.15 -3.72 -9.42
CA SER A 85 -14.54 -4.12 -9.66
C SER A 85 -15.45 -3.54 -8.58
N SER A 86 -16.76 -3.47 -8.85
CA SER A 86 -17.70 -3.32 -7.76
C SER A 86 -17.54 -4.55 -6.87
N TYR A 87 -17.30 -4.37 -5.57
CA TYR A 87 -16.96 -5.44 -4.62
C TYR A 87 -18.07 -6.51 -4.48
N ASN A 88 -19.24 -6.29 -5.10
CA ASN A 88 -20.35 -7.23 -5.21
C ASN A 88 -20.19 -8.26 -6.35
N GLU A 89 -19.30 -8.01 -7.31
CA GLU A 89 -19.02 -8.88 -8.46
C GLU A 89 -17.77 -9.75 -8.22
N VAL A 90 -17.70 -10.42 -7.07
CA VAL A 90 -16.69 -11.47 -6.83
C VAL A 90 -17.10 -12.75 -7.59
N GLU A 91 -17.30 -12.65 -8.91
CA GLU A 91 -17.66 -13.78 -9.77
C GLU A 91 -16.43 -14.57 -10.26
N HIS A 92 -15.21 -14.15 -9.94
CA HIS A 92 -13.98 -14.81 -10.42
C HIS A 92 -12.92 -14.99 -9.32
N PRO A 93 -13.17 -15.81 -8.28
CA PRO A 93 -12.18 -16.13 -7.24
C PRO A 93 -10.90 -16.77 -7.79
N ASP A 94 -10.95 -17.31 -9.00
CA ASP A 94 -9.84 -18.05 -9.62
C ASP A 94 -8.81 -17.13 -10.30
N LYS A 95 -9.15 -15.85 -10.55
CA LYS A 95 -8.29 -14.91 -11.30
C LYS A 95 -7.52 -13.94 -10.40
N PHE A 96 -8.04 -13.60 -9.23
CA PHE A 96 -7.43 -12.60 -8.32
C PHE A 96 -7.55 -13.03 -6.86
N ALA A 97 -6.40 -13.07 -6.17
CA ALA A 97 -6.33 -13.50 -4.78
C ALA A 97 -6.63 -12.32 -3.84
N PHE A 98 -7.91 -12.13 -3.51
CA PHE A 98 -8.29 -11.31 -2.37
C PHE A 98 -8.02 -12.06 -1.08
N ALA A 99 -7.18 -11.50 -0.23
CA ALA A 99 -6.85 -12.05 1.07
C ALA A 99 -7.24 -11.08 2.18
N GLU A 100 -7.61 -11.66 3.33
CA GLU A 100 -7.83 -10.88 4.55
C GLU A 100 -6.56 -10.13 4.95
N LEU A 101 -6.73 -8.95 5.55
CA LEU A 101 -5.60 -8.07 5.94
C LEU A 101 -4.56 -8.81 6.80
N SER A 102 -5.03 -9.63 7.74
CA SER A 102 -4.19 -10.41 8.66
C SER A 102 -3.43 -11.56 8.00
N ALA A 103 -3.92 -12.08 6.87
CA ALA A 103 -3.36 -13.24 6.20
C ALA A 103 -2.11 -12.90 5.38
N VAL A 104 -1.93 -11.64 4.98
CA VAL A 104 -0.82 -11.20 4.11
C VAL A 104 0.30 -10.56 4.91
N SER A 105 1.54 -10.84 4.54
CA SER A 105 2.73 -10.08 4.93
C SER A 105 3.24 -9.31 3.71
N LEU A 106 3.49 -8.01 3.84
CA LEU A 106 4.20 -7.27 2.80
C LEU A 106 5.70 -7.46 3.03
N GLY A 107 6.30 -8.36 2.25
CA GLY A 107 7.73 -8.67 2.32
C GLY A 107 8.61 -7.50 1.85
N PRO A 108 9.90 -7.48 2.19
CA PRO A 108 10.86 -6.46 1.76
C PRO A 108 10.90 -6.24 0.24
N GLY A 109 11.24 -5.01 -0.19
CA GLY A 109 11.46 -4.69 -1.62
C GLY A 109 10.20 -4.75 -2.48
N THR A 110 9.02 -4.60 -1.87
CA THR A 110 7.72 -4.64 -2.55
C THR A 110 7.15 -3.24 -2.77
N GLU A 111 7.97 -2.20 -2.62
CA GLU A 111 7.58 -0.81 -2.80
C GLU A 111 6.97 -0.57 -4.21
N PRO A 112 5.75 -0.01 -4.31
CA PRO A 112 5.09 0.18 -5.60
C PRO A 112 5.89 1.01 -6.61
N GLY A 113 6.67 1.99 -6.14
CA GLY A 113 7.54 2.81 -7.01
C GLY A 113 8.65 1.99 -7.67
N GLU A 114 9.41 1.22 -6.88
CA GLU A 114 10.47 0.33 -7.40
C GLU A 114 9.87 -0.74 -8.33
N GLN A 115 8.71 -1.27 -7.97
CA GLN A 115 8.00 -2.27 -8.78
C GLN A 115 7.55 -1.67 -10.13
N LEU A 116 7.09 -0.41 -10.16
CA LEU A 116 6.74 0.28 -11.41
C LEU A 116 7.97 0.58 -12.27
N GLU A 117 9.10 0.94 -11.66
CA GLU A 117 10.37 1.16 -12.37
C GLU A 117 10.84 -0.12 -13.08
N LYS A 118 10.87 -1.25 -12.36
CA LYS A 118 11.18 -2.57 -12.93
C LYS A 118 10.26 -2.94 -14.09
N LEU A 119 8.96 -2.62 -13.97
CA LEU A 119 7.99 -2.87 -15.03
C LEU A 119 8.30 -2.05 -16.28
N ASN A 120 8.59 -0.76 -16.13
CA ASN A 120 8.92 0.14 -17.23
C ASN A 120 10.24 -0.24 -17.92
N GLU A 121 11.22 -0.74 -17.17
CA GLU A 121 12.50 -1.23 -17.69
C GLU A 121 12.41 -2.63 -18.33
N GLY A 122 11.28 -3.33 -18.16
CA GLY A 122 11.12 -4.72 -18.62
C GLY A 122 11.91 -5.73 -17.80
N THR A 123 12.34 -5.38 -16.59
CA THR A 123 13.11 -6.23 -15.66
C THR A 123 12.23 -6.88 -14.59
N ALA A 124 10.95 -6.51 -14.53
CA ALA A 124 9.97 -7.08 -13.62
C ALA A 124 9.81 -8.60 -13.80
N SER A 125 9.91 -9.34 -12.69
CA SER A 125 9.70 -10.78 -12.68
C SER A 125 8.23 -11.14 -12.40
N THR A 126 7.76 -12.24 -12.98
CA THR A 126 6.43 -12.79 -12.71
C THR A 126 6.31 -13.46 -11.35
N GLU A 127 7.45 -13.73 -10.69
CA GLU A 127 7.51 -14.30 -9.34
C GLU A 127 7.47 -13.20 -8.27
N GLU A 128 7.73 -11.95 -8.64
CA GLU A 128 7.63 -10.80 -7.75
C GLU A 128 6.17 -10.44 -7.50
N LYS A 129 5.80 -10.42 -6.21
CA LYS A 129 4.44 -10.09 -5.79
C LYS A 129 4.27 -8.59 -5.66
N ILE A 130 3.17 -8.09 -6.19
CA ILE A 130 2.67 -6.73 -5.96
C ILE A 130 1.40 -6.78 -5.10
N TYR A 131 1.16 -5.73 -4.32
CA TYR A 131 0.05 -5.68 -3.38
C TYR A 131 -0.76 -4.39 -3.53
N ALA A 132 -2.07 -4.51 -3.42
CA ALA A 132 -2.96 -3.36 -3.30
C ALA A 132 -4.04 -3.63 -2.26
N LEU A 133 -4.46 -2.58 -1.54
CA LEU A 133 -5.67 -2.58 -0.73
C LEU A 133 -6.84 -2.21 -1.62
N THR A 134 -7.88 -3.05 -1.64
CA THR A 134 -9.19 -2.72 -2.21
C THR A 134 -10.10 -2.35 -1.08
N ILE A 135 -10.58 -1.12 -1.12
CA ILE A 135 -11.39 -0.51 -0.07
C ILE A 135 -12.69 -0.08 -0.72
N ALA A 136 -13.82 -0.51 -0.17
CA ALA A 136 -15.12 -0.07 -0.63
C ALA A 136 -16.04 0.30 0.52
N ASP A 137 -16.86 1.32 0.26
CA ASP A 137 -17.84 1.83 1.21
C ASP A 137 -19.07 2.38 0.45
N GLU A 138 -20.21 2.47 1.12
CA GLU A 138 -21.43 3.05 0.55
C GLU A 138 -21.30 4.56 0.36
N ALA A 139 -20.54 5.22 1.24
CA ALA A 139 -20.18 6.61 1.16
C ALA A 139 -18.93 6.82 0.28
N THR A 140 -18.81 8.00 -0.33
CA THR A 140 -17.60 8.40 -1.03
C THR A 140 -16.40 8.40 -0.09
N ILE A 141 -15.32 7.71 -0.47
CA ILE A 141 -14.09 7.63 0.32
C ILE A 141 -13.20 8.82 -0.06
N GLU A 142 -13.02 9.77 0.86
CA GLU A 142 -12.17 10.95 0.70
C GLU A 142 -10.79 10.76 1.34
N ARG A 143 -10.77 10.05 2.46
CA ARG A 143 -9.57 9.81 3.26
C ARG A 143 -9.47 8.35 3.64
N ILE A 144 -8.26 7.81 3.57
CA ILE A 144 -7.94 6.43 3.94
C ILE A 144 -6.84 6.46 4.98
N THR A 145 -7.04 5.76 6.09
CA THR A 145 -6.06 5.61 7.15
C THR A 145 -5.68 4.14 7.29
N ILE A 146 -4.40 3.82 7.11
CA ILE A 146 -3.86 2.47 7.17
C ILE A 146 -3.05 2.33 8.45
N LYS A 147 -3.51 1.47 9.36
CA LYS A 147 -2.77 1.09 10.57
C LYS A 147 -2.04 -0.21 10.30
N TYR A 148 -0.75 -0.22 10.58
CA TYR A 148 0.11 -1.36 10.28
C TYR A 148 1.18 -1.57 11.34
N ARG A 149 1.70 -2.80 11.40
CA ARG A 149 2.78 -3.20 12.27
C ARG A 149 4.03 -3.50 11.44
N TYR A 150 5.16 -3.07 11.94
CA TYR A 150 6.47 -3.48 11.47
C TYR A 150 7.37 -3.74 12.69
N TYR A 151 7.92 -4.96 12.77
CA TYR A 151 8.45 -5.53 14.01
C TYR A 151 7.44 -5.40 15.17
N SER A 152 7.83 -4.75 16.28
CA SER A 152 6.97 -4.51 17.45
C SER A 152 6.33 -3.12 17.46
N MET A 153 6.51 -2.33 16.40
CA MET A 153 5.99 -0.96 16.33
C MET A 153 4.74 -0.89 15.47
N THR A 154 3.79 -0.06 15.91
CA THR A 154 2.58 0.24 15.15
C THR A 154 2.69 1.64 14.58
N TYR A 155 2.25 1.79 13.33
CA TYR A 155 2.31 3.02 12.57
C TYR A 155 0.95 3.30 11.94
N GLU A 156 0.78 4.54 11.51
CA GLU A 156 -0.39 5.00 10.81
C GLU A 156 0.04 5.85 9.61
N THR A 157 -0.56 5.58 8.45
CA THR A 157 -0.40 6.38 7.24
C THR A 157 -1.77 6.80 6.75
N THR A 158 -1.93 8.09 6.44
CA THR A 158 -3.18 8.64 5.92
C THR A 158 -2.99 9.12 4.48
N LEU A 159 -3.95 8.82 3.62
CA LEU A 159 -3.97 9.16 2.19
C LEU A 159 -5.26 9.93 1.86
N SER A 160 -5.16 10.90 0.95
CA SER A 160 -6.32 11.56 0.34
C SER A 160 -6.61 10.96 -1.03
N THR A 161 -7.88 10.78 -1.37
CA THR A 161 -8.32 10.24 -2.67
C THR A 161 -8.54 11.33 -3.73
N GLU A 162 -8.46 12.61 -3.36
CA GLU A 162 -8.74 13.73 -4.27
C GLU A 162 -7.69 13.93 -5.38
N MET A 163 -6.51 13.31 -5.25
CA MET A 163 -5.42 13.49 -6.21
C MET A 163 -5.62 12.76 -7.56
N LEU A 164 -6.74 12.03 -7.76
CA LEU A 164 -7.07 11.37 -9.02
C LEU A 164 -7.96 12.21 -9.96
N LYS A 165 -7.93 13.55 -9.88
CA LYS A 165 -8.50 14.37 -10.96
C LYS A 165 -7.72 14.04 -12.24
N GLN A 166 -8.34 13.26 -13.14
CA GLN A 166 -7.79 13.03 -14.48
C GLN A 166 -7.42 14.40 -15.07
N PRO A 167 -6.29 14.53 -15.78
CA PRO A 167 -6.05 15.72 -16.57
C PRO A 167 -7.30 15.96 -17.42
N GLU A 168 -7.85 17.18 -17.37
CA GLU A 168 -8.99 17.54 -18.20
C GLU A 168 -8.69 17.10 -19.64
N PRO A 169 -9.65 16.52 -20.37
CA PRO A 169 -9.42 16.14 -21.76
C PRO A 169 -8.89 17.37 -22.48
N VAL A 170 -7.68 17.26 -23.05
CA VAL A 170 -7.08 18.34 -23.84
C VAL A 170 -8.12 18.72 -24.88
N PRO A 171 -8.63 19.97 -24.90
CA PRO A 171 -9.65 20.36 -25.85
C PRO A 171 -9.13 20.08 -27.25
N THR A 172 -9.75 19.13 -27.94
CA THR A 172 -9.43 18.81 -29.32
C THR A 172 -9.70 20.05 -30.14
N ASN A 173 -8.64 20.68 -30.61
CA ASN A 173 -8.75 21.84 -31.50
C ASN A 173 -9.44 21.37 -32.79
N PRO A 174 -10.66 21.85 -33.11
CA PRO A 174 -11.39 21.42 -34.31
C PRO A 174 -10.70 21.83 -35.62
N LEU A 175 -9.58 22.57 -35.56
CA LEU A 175 -8.82 23.03 -36.73
C LEU A 175 -7.69 22.08 -37.18
N GLN A 176 -7.55 20.88 -36.60
CA GLN A 176 -6.57 19.87 -37.07
C GLN A 176 -7.19 18.69 -37.84
N GLN A 177 -8.45 18.80 -38.27
CA GLN A 177 -9.03 17.91 -39.27
C GLN A 177 -9.10 18.60 -40.65
N THR A 178 -7.97 18.61 -41.36
CA THR A 178 -7.91 18.77 -42.82
C THR A 178 -6.72 18.00 -43.35
#